data_AF-A0A0B9G421-F1
#
_entry.id   AF-A0A0B9G421-F1
#
_cell.length_a   1.000
_cell.length_b   1.000
_cell.length_c   1.000
_cell.angle_alpha   90.00
_cell.angle_beta   90.00
_cell.angle_gamma   90.00
#
_symmetry.space_group_name_H-M   'P 1'
#
loop_
_entity.id
_entity.type
_entity.pdbx_description
1 polymer ?
#
loop_
_entity_poly.entity_id
_entity_poly.type
_entity_poly.pdbx_seq_one_letter_code
_entity_poly.pdbx_strand_id
1 'polypeptide(L)' 'MLKLAVIIILLMLGALLTKYLDEKSQQKVLIGFGVLVALAVVGLMASELMR' A
#
# COMPACT_ATOMS: atom_id res chain seq x y z
N MET A 1 -5.25 15.14 5.90
CA MET A 1 -6.27 14.76 4.89
C MET A 1 -5.65 14.13 3.63
N LEU A 2 -4.78 14.82 2.89
CA LEU A 2 -4.19 14.29 1.64
C LEU A 2 -3.44 12.94 1.82
N LYS A 3 -2.67 12.79 2.90
CA LYS A 3 -1.91 11.56 3.20
C LYS A 3 -2.79 10.32 3.38
N LEU A 4 -3.96 10.50 4.00
CA LEU A 4 -4.94 9.42 4.18
C LEU A 4 -5.56 9.01 2.83
N ALA A 5 -5.86 9.99 1.96
CA ALA A 5 -6.35 9.73 0.61
C ALA A 5 -5.34 8.92 -0.22
N VAL A 6 -4.04 9.24 -0.11
CA VAL A 6 -2.97 8.48 -0.77
C VAL A 6 -2.94 7.02 -0.30
N ILE A 7 -3.05 6.77 1.02
CA ILE A 7 -3.09 5.41 1.57
C ILE A 7 -4.31 4.65 1.07
N ILE A 8 -5.50 5.27 1.06
CA ILE A 8 -6.73 4.63 0.57
C ILE A 8 -6.61 4.26 -0.91
N ILE A 9 -6.08 5.17 -1.75
CA ILE A 9 -5.87 4.89 -3.18
C ILE A 9 -4.90 3.73 -3.37
N LEU A 10 -3.79 3.69 -2.62
CA LEU A 10 -2.86 2.56 -2.67
C LEU A 10 -3.56 1.25 -2.31
N LEU A 11 -4.31 1.20 -1.21
CA LEU A 11 -5.04 -0.01 -0.81
C LEU A 11 -6.04 -0.47 -1.88
N MET A 12 -6.76 0.46 -2.50
CA MET A 12 -7.68 0.15 -3.61
C MET A 12 -6.93 -0.42 -4.82
N LEU A 13 -5.80 0.18 -5.20
CA LEU A 13 -4.97 -0.32 -6.31
C LEU A 13 -4.43 -1.72 -6.01
N GLY A 14 -3.96 -1.98 -4.79
CA GLY A 14 -3.50 -3.29 -4.36
C GLY A 14 -4.60 -4.36 -4.44
N ALA A 15 -5.82 -4.02 -4.02
CA ALA A 15 -6.98 -4.91 -4.12
C ALA A 15 -7.39 -5.18 -5.59
N LEU A 16 -7.29 -4.18 -6.47
CA LEU A 16 -7.53 -4.37 -7.90
C LEU A 16 -6.46 -5.24 -8.55
N LEU A 17 -5.19 -5.03 -8.20
CA LEU A 17 -4.04 -5.74 -8.76
C LEU A 17 -4.11 -7.24 -8.48
N THR A 18 -4.68 -7.64 -7.35
CA THR A 18 -4.80 -9.05 -6.95
C THR A 18 -6.04 -9.74 -7.48
N LYS A 19 -7.06 -8.99 -7.93
CA LYS A 19 -8.37 -9.50 -8.34
C LYS A 19 -8.33 -10.56 -9.45
N TYR A 20 -7.33 -10.50 -10.33
CA TYR A 20 -7.22 -11.37 -11.50
C TYR A 20 -5.98 -12.26 -11.49
N LEU A 21 -5.27 -12.34 -10.35
CA LEU A 21 -4.09 -13.18 -10.20
C LEU A 21 -4.46 -14.57 -9.71
N ASP A 22 -3.66 -15.56 -10.09
CA ASP A 22 -3.69 -16.88 -9.46
C ASP A 22 -3.24 -16.80 -8.00
N GLU A 23 -3.61 -17.78 -7.16
CA GLU A 23 -3.34 -17.77 -5.72
C GLU A 23 -1.84 -17.59 -5.38
N LYS A 24 -0.95 -18.20 -6.17
CA LYS A 24 0.51 -18.13 -5.94
C LYS A 24 1.03 -16.74 -6.27
N SER A 25 0.54 -16.11 -7.33
CA SER A 25 0.88 -14.73 -7.70
C SER A 25 0.24 -13.72 -6.76
N GLN A 26 -1.01 -13.94 -6.35
CA GLN A 26 -1.73 -13.13 -5.38
C GLN A 26 -0.98 -13.04 -4.06
N GLN A 27 -0.48 -14.17 -3.54
CA GLN A 27 0.27 -14.18 -2.28
C GLN A 27 1.58 -13.38 -2.38
N LYS A 28 2.32 -13.51 -3.50
CA LYS A 28 3.55 -12.73 -3.74
C LYS A 28 3.26 -11.23 -3.84
N VAL A 29 2.21 -10.87 -4.58
CA VAL A 29 1.79 -9.47 -4.75
C VAL A 29 1.27 -8.89 -3.44
N LEU A 30 0.52 -9.64 -2.63
CA LEU A 30 0.08 -9.20 -1.31
C LEU A 30 1.26 -8.85 -0.41
N ILE A 31 2.28 -9.72 -0.36
CA ILE A 31 3.47 -9.50 0.45
C ILE A 31 4.25 -8.28 -0.06
N GLY A 32 4.55 -8.22 -1.35
CA GLY A 32 5.31 -7.10 -1.94
C GLY A 32 4.57 -5.77 -1.79
N PHE A 33 3.27 -5.75 -2.07
CA PHE A 33 2.43 -4.56 -1.94
C PHE A 33 2.27 -4.13 -0.47
N GLY A 34 2.11 -5.09 0.44
CA GLY A 34 2.05 -4.82 1.88
C GLY A 34 3.31 -4.14 2.40
N VAL A 35 4.49 -4.58 1.95
CA VAL A 35 5.76 -3.93 2.30
C VAL A 35 5.83 -2.51 1.76
N LEU A 36 5.44 -2.29 0.50
CA LEU A 36 5.41 -0.94 -0.09
C LEU A 36 4.47 0.01 0.66
N VAL A 37 3.28 -0.46 1.02
CA VAL A 37 2.32 0.33 1.81
C VAL A 37 2.88 0.64 3.19
N ALA A 38 3.48 -0.33 3.88
CA ALA A 38 4.10 -0.11 5.18
C ALA A 38 5.20 0.96 5.14
N LEU A 39 6.09 0.90 4.14
CA LEU A 39 7.13 1.91 3.93
C LEU A 39 6.53 3.29 3.64
N ALA A 40 5.51 3.36 2.80
CA ALA A 40 4.81 4.60 2.50
C ALA A 40 4.16 5.21 3.76
N VAL A 41 3.51 4.39 4.59
CA VAL A 41 2.91 4.84 5.86
C VAL A 41 3.97 5.37 6.81
N VAL A 42 5.07 4.64 7.01
CA VAL A 42 6.18 5.08 7.89
C VAL A 42 6.78 6.38 7.38
N GLY A 43 7.07 6.49 6.08
CA GLY A 43 7.62 7.72 5.49
C GLY A 43 6.67 8.92 5.63
N LEU A 44 5.36 8.70 5.42
CA LEU A 44 4.36 9.75 5.62
C LEU A 44 4.25 10.18 7.08
N MET A 45 4.34 9.25 8.04
CA MET A 45 4.39 9.57 9.47
C MET A 45 5.66 10.32 9.86
N ALA A 46 6.84 9.88 9.40
CA ALA A 46 8.09 10.60 9.64
C ALA A 46 8.05 12.03 9.09
N SER A 47 7.44 12.24 7.92
CA SER A 47 7.25 13.57 7.35
C SER A 47 6.26 14.46 8.11
N GLU A 48 5.29 13.88 8.84
CA GLU A 48 4.46 14.65 9.77
C GLU A 48 5.26 15.02 11.02
N LEU A 49 6.11 14.13 11.52
CA LEU A 49 6.92 14.38 12.72
C LEU A 49 7.97 15.49 12.52
N MET A 50 8.46 15.66 11.29
CA MET A 50 9.43 16.70 10.92
C MET A 50 8.77 18.05 10.56
N ARG A 51 7.44 18.14 10.60
CA ARG A 51 6.68 19.36 10.29
C ARG A 51 6.11 19.99 11.55
#